data_AF-A0A7R9AL37-F1
#
_entry.id   AF-A0A7R9AL37-F1
#
_cell.length_a   1.000
_cell.length_b   1.000
_cell.length_c   1.000
_cell.angle_alpha   90.00
_cell.angle_beta   90.00
_cell.angle_gamma   90.00
#
_symmetry.space_group_name_H-M   'P 1'
#
loop_
_entity.id
_entity.type
_entity.pdbx_description
1 polymer ?
#
loop_
_entity_poly.entity_id
_entity_poly.type
_entity_poly.pdbx_seq_one_letter_code
_entity_poly.pdbx_strand_id
1 'polypeptide(L)'
;VTVRHAMRYGSTSIPEQLDQLKADGVNRVLILSAYPQYSATTTASVLDAVYNWAGKIRNVPELRFANHYHDDAGYISALEQSVHQYWQVN
;
A
#
# COMPACT_ATOMS: atom_id res chain seq x y z
N VAL A 1 8.98 -5.38 -11.34
CA VAL A 1 8.02 -4.56 -10.58
C VAL A 1 8.79 -3.88 -9.47
N THR A 2 8.66 -2.57 -9.31
CA THR A 2 9.35 -1.79 -8.26
C THR A 2 8.43 -1.65 -7.06
N VAL A 3 8.94 -1.91 -5.85
CA VAL A 3 8.17 -1.78 -4.60
C VAL A 3 8.81 -0.68 -3.74
N ARG A 4 7.97 0.12 -3.09
CA ARG A 4 8.36 1.19 -2.17
C ARG A 4 7.50 1.11 -0.92
N HIS A 5 8.10 1.32 0.25
CA HIS A 5 7.34 1.63 1.45
C HIS A 5 6.91 3.08 1.39
N ALA A 6 5.68 3.37 1.80
CA ALA A 6 5.12 4.72 1.77
C ALA A 6 4.31 4.94 3.05
N MET A 7 4.76 5.89 3.88
CA MET A 7 4.18 6.16 5.18
C MET A 7 3.11 7.24 5.10
N ARG A 8 2.00 7.03 5.82
CA ARG A 8 0.97 8.07 6.00
C ARG A 8 1.47 9.24 6.84
N TYR A 9 2.36 8.95 7.79
CA TYR A 9 2.94 9.90 8.74
C TYR A 9 4.46 9.68 8.83
N GLY A 10 5.24 10.74 8.95
CA GLY A 10 6.70 10.66 9.06
C GLY A 10 7.43 10.67 7.72
N SER A 11 8.68 10.18 7.72
CA SER A 11 9.55 10.11 6.55
C SER A 11 9.19 8.96 5.61
N THR A 12 9.68 9.00 4.37
CA THR A 12 9.28 8.06 3.31
C THR A 12 7.78 8.22 3.02
N SER A 13 7.32 9.46 2.89
CA SER A 13 5.89 9.77 2.87
C SER A 13 5.22 9.35 1.56
N ILE A 14 3.90 9.12 1.58
CA ILE A 14 3.13 8.77 0.38
C ILE A 14 3.38 9.76 -0.79
N PRO A 15 3.28 11.09 -0.61
CA PRO A 15 3.52 12.04 -1.70
C PRO A 15 4.95 11.95 -2.26
N GLU A 16 5.95 11.88 -1.38
CA GLU A 16 7.36 11.79 -1.75
C GLU A 16 7.66 10.54 -2.60
N GLN A 17 7.12 9.39 -2.20
CA GLN A 17 7.30 8.14 -2.96
C GLN A 17 6.57 8.17 -4.30
N LEU A 18 5.38 8.78 -4.36
CA LEU A 18 4.64 8.93 -5.62
C LEU A 18 5.33 9.90 -6.58
N ASP A 19 5.90 10.99 -6.08
CA ASP A 19 6.73 11.91 -6.87
C ASP A 19 7.96 11.19 -7.43
N GLN A 20 8.65 10.40 -6.60
CA GLN A 20 9.82 9.64 -7.07
C GLN A 20 9.45 8.58 -8.10
N LEU A 21 8.39 7.80 -7.88
CA LEU A 21 7.92 6.82 -8.87
C LEU A 21 7.55 7.49 -10.19
N LYS A 22 6.90 8.66 -10.13
CA LYS A 22 6.58 9.44 -11.32
C LYS A 22 7.84 9.94 -12.03
N ALA A 23 8.83 10.44 -11.29
CA ALA A 23 10.12 10.89 -11.84
C ALA A 23 10.89 9.74 -12.50
N ASP A 24 10.77 8.53 -11.96
CA ASP A 24 11.34 7.28 -12.50
C ASP A 24 10.58 6.77 -13.75
N GLY A 25 9.54 7.49 -14.22
CA GLY A 25 8.75 7.13 -15.39
C GLY A 25 7.70 6.03 -15.16
N VAL A 26 7.34 5.76 -13.90
CA VAL A 26 6.30 4.78 -13.57
C VAL A 26 4.92 5.34 -13.92
N ASN A 27 4.24 4.66 -14.84
CA ASN A 27 2.92 5.07 -15.34
C ASN A 27 1.75 4.28 -14.75
N ARG A 28 2.02 3.23 -13.96
CA ARG A 28 1.01 2.37 -13.32
C ARG A 28 1.43 2.06 -11.89
N VAL A 29 0.60 2.42 -10.91
CA VAL A 29 0.89 2.28 -9.49
C VAL A 29 -0.26 1.53 -8.81
N LEU A 30 0.08 0.43 -8.13
CA LEU A 30 -0.83 -0.24 -7.21
C LEU A 30 -0.54 0.24 -5.79
N ILE A 31 -1.55 0.82 -5.14
CA ILE A 31 -1.53 1.13 -3.72
C ILE A 31 -2.10 -0.09 -2.98
N LEU A 32 -1.21 -0.79 -2.30
CA LEU A 32 -1.54 -1.91 -1.42
C LEU A 32 -1.37 -1.45 0.03
N SER A 33 -2.47 -1.40 0.78
CA SER A 33 -2.43 -1.10 2.21
C SER A 33 -1.67 -2.19 2.96
N ALA A 34 -0.91 -1.86 4.00
CA ALA A 34 -0.35 -2.86 4.92
C ALA A 34 -1.40 -3.41 5.90
N TYR A 35 -2.61 -2.84 5.88
CA TYR A 35 -3.76 -3.28 6.66
C TYR A 35 -4.64 -4.20 5.79
N PRO A 36 -4.74 -5.51 6.07
CA PRO A 36 -5.57 -6.44 5.30
C PRO A 36 -7.06 -6.12 5.38
N GLN A 37 -7.53 -5.66 6.55
CA GLN A 37 -8.89 -5.21 6.78
C GLN A 37 -8.99 -3.69 6.52
N TYR A 38 -10.05 -3.30 5.81
CA TYR A 38 -10.33 -1.89 5.61
C TYR A 38 -10.78 -1.22 6.90
N SER A 39 -10.27 0.00 7.15
CA SER A 39 -10.82 0.92 8.13
C SER A 39 -10.75 2.35 7.60
N ALA A 40 -11.76 3.15 7.97
CA ALA A 40 -11.80 4.58 7.67
C ALA A 40 -10.62 5.33 8.31
N THR A 41 -10.13 4.88 9.47
CA THR A 41 -9.05 5.56 10.19
C THR A 41 -7.66 5.17 9.71
N THR A 42 -7.52 4.12 8.91
CA THR A 42 -6.23 3.62 8.40
C THR A 42 -6.19 3.62 6.87
N THR A 43 -6.82 2.64 6.22
CA THR A 43 -6.80 2.49 4.76
C THR A 43 -7.38 3.72 4.07
N ALA A 44 -8.52 4.26 4.53
CA ALA A 44 -9.08 5.46 3.90
C ALA A 44 -8.15 6.68 4.07
N SER A 45 -7.51 6.85 5.23
CA SER A 45 -6.52 7.91 5.46
C SER A 45 -5.31 7.82 4.50
N VAL A 46 -4.89 6.61 4.12
CA VAL A 46 -3.89 6.38 3.06
C VAL A 46 -4.43 6.84 1.70
N LEU A 47 -5.66 6.45 1.35
CA LEU A 47 -6.30 6.87 0.09
C LEU A 47 -6.43 8.39 0.00
N ASP A 48 -6.83 9.06 1.08
CA ASP A 48 -6.91 10.52 1.15
C ASP A 48 -5.56 11.18 0.83
N ALA A 49 -4.45 10.64 1.35
CA ALA A 49 -3.11 11.15 1.06
C ALA A 49 -2.75 10.98 -0.44
N VAL A 50 -3.11 9.84 -1.03
CA VAL A 50 -2.90 9.58 -2.46
C VAL A 50 -3.75 10.52 -3.32
N TYR A 51 -5.03 10.72 -3.00
CA TYR A 51 -5.92 11.61 -3.75
C TYR A 51 -5.50 13.08 -3.60
N ASN A 52 -5.08 13.50 -2.42
CA ASN A 52 -4.54 14.84 -2.18
C ASN A 52 -3.26 15.12 -2.99
N TRP A 53 -2.41 14.10 -3.19
CA TRP A 53 -1.28 14.18 -4.10
C TRP A 53 -1.77 14.25 -5.55
N ALA A 54 -2.61 13.31 -5.98
CA ALA A 54 -3.09 13.21 -7.36
C ALA A 54 -3.79 14.50 -7.85
N GLY A 55 -4.55 15.17 -6.98
CA GLY A 55 -5.19 16.45 -7.28
C GLY A 55 -4.22 17.60 -7.61
N LYS A 56 -2.94 17.47 -7.27
CA LYS A 56 -1.88 18.46 -7.58
C LYS A 56 -1.06 18.09 -8.82
N ILE A 57 -1.27 16.90 -9.38
CA ILE A 57 -0.45 16.36 -10.46
C ILE A 57 -1.22 16.41 -11.78
N ARG A 58 -0.64 17.08 -12.79
CA ARG A 58 -1.29 17.24 -14.10
C ARG A 58 -1.45 15.93 -14.87
N ASN A 59 -0.40 15.12 -14.89
CA ASN A 59 -0.37 13.82 -15.57
C ASN A 59 -0.23 12.72 -14.52
N VAL A 60 -1.34 12.35 -13.89
CA VAL A 60 -1.40 11.30 -12.86
C VAL A 60 -1.15 9.94 -13.53
N PRO A 61 -0.31 9.05 -12.96
CA PRO A 61 -0.22 7.67 -13.43
C PRO A 61 -1.55 6.92 -13.21
N GLU A 62 -1.73 5.77 -13.85
CA GLU A 62 -2.84 4.88 -13.53
C GLU A 62 -2.73 4.42 -12.07
N LEU A 63 -3.72 4.76 -11.25
CA LEU A 63 -3.78 4.35 -9.85
C LEU A 63 -4.76 3.20 -9.69
N ARG A 64 -4.32 2.11 -9.06
CA ARG A 64 -5.15 1.00 -8.60
C ARG A 64 -5.04 0.88 -7.10
N PHE A 65 -6.13 0.52 -6.44
CA PHE A 65 -6.18 0.38 -4.99
C PHE A 65 -6.63 -1.03 -4.61
N ALA A 66 -5.95 -1.65 -3.65
CA ALA A 66 -6.40 -2.85 -2.96
C ALA A 66 -6.92 -2.43 -1.57
N ASN A 67 -8.24 -2.22 -1.47
CA ASN A 67 -8.87 -1.66 -0.26
C ASN A 67 -8.91 -2.65 0.92
N HIS A 68 -9.05 -3.94 0.62
CA HIS A 68 -8.98 -5.03 1.58
C HIS A 68 -8.50 -6.30 0.87
N TYR A 69 -7.86 -7.18 1.61
CA TYR A 69 -7.39 -8.50 1.13
C TYR A 69 -7.31 -9.53 2.28
N HIS A 70 -8.05 -9.31 3.37
CA HIS A 70 -8.05 -10.20 4.54
C HIS A 70 -8.55 -11.62 4.24
N ASP A 71 -9.34 -11.79 3.18
CA ASP A 71 -9.91 -13.03 2.68
C ASP A 71 -9.14 -13.61 1.47
N ASP A 72 -8.04 -12.97 1.07
CA ASP A 72 -7.17 -13.47 0.01
C ASP A 72 -6.49 -14.78 0.46
N ALA A 73 -6.56 -15.80 -0.40
CA ALA A 73 -6.00 -17.12 -0.11
C ALA A 73 -4.49 -17.08 0.16
N GLY A 74 -3.76 -16.18 -0.51
CA GLY A 74 -2.33 -15.97 -0.28
C GLY A 74 -2.04 -15.36 1.08
N TYR A 75 -2.83 -14.36 1.49
CA TYR A 75 -2.73 -13.78 2.83
C TYR A 75 -3.05 -14.79 3.93
N ILE A 76 -4.13 -15.57 3.78
CA ILE A 76 -4.51 -16.62 4.73
C ILE A 76 -3.42 -17.68 4.85
N SER A 77 -2.87 -18.15 3.72
CA SER A 77 -1.79 -19.15 3.73
C SER A 77 -0.52 -18.62 4.40
N ALA A 78 -0.14 -17.36 4.16
CA ALA A 78 1.00 -16.75 4.84
C ALA A 78 0.78 -16.64 6.36
N LEU A 79 -0.43 -16.30 6.80
CA LEU A 79 -0.78 -16.23 8.22
C LEU A 79 -0.74 -17.61 8.88
N GLU A 80 -1.31 -18.64 8.22
CA GLU A 80 -1.26 -20.04 8.65
C GLU A 80 0.19 -20.51 8.85
N GLN A 81 1.06 -20.25 7.86
CA GLN A 81 2.48 -20.60 7.92
C GLN A 81 3.19 -19.90 9.09
N SER A 82 2.92 -18.60 9.31
CA SER A 82 3.50 -17.85 10.43
C SER A 82 3.10 -18.45 11.78
N VAL A 83 1.86 -18.91 11.91
CA VAL A 83 1.38 -19.57 13.13
C VAL A 83 2.10 -20.90 13.32
N HIS A 84 2.10 -21.78 12.31
CA HIS A 84 2.79 -23.07 12.40
C HIS A 84 4.28 -22.93 12.70
N GLN A 85 4.97 -21.98 12.08
CA GLN A 85 6.38 -21.71 12.34
C GLN A 85 6.63 -21.35 13.80
N TYR A 86 5.76 -20.51 14.41
CA TYR A 86 5.87 -20.16 15.81
C TYR A 86 5.74 -21.39 16.73
N TRP A 87 4.79 -22.29 16.45
CA TRP A 87 4.60 -23.53 17.22
C TRP A 87 5.70 -24.58 17.03
N GLN A 88 6.50 -24.49 15.96
CA GLN A 88 7.63 -25.41 15.75
C GLN A 88 8.87 -25.01 16.56
N VAL A 89 8.98 -23.73 16.95
CA VAL A 89 10.16 -23.18 17.62
C VAL A 89 9.95 -22.87 19.11
N ASN A 90 8.73 -23.07 19.63
CA ASN A 90 8.36 -22.94 21.04
C ASN A 90 7.68 -24.21 21.54
#